data_AF-A0A6G3YVG4-F1
#
_entry.id   AF-A0A6G3YVG4-F1
#
_cell.length_a   1.000
_cell.length_b   1.000
_cell.length_c   1.000
_cell.angle_alpha   90.00
_cell.angle_beta   90.00
_cell.angle_gamma   90.00
#
_symmetry.space_group_name_H-M   'P 1'
#
loop_
_entity.id
_entity.type
_entity.pdbx_description
1 polymer ?
#
loop_
_entity_poly.entity_id
_entity_poly.type
_entity_poly.pdbx_seq_one_letter_code
_entity_poly.pdbx_strand_id
1 'polypeptide(L)'
;MGCTQVTESEAPILEPDHFPQSDTVNRGGMGLLTTAELATLQSLAWPQSYLDMKGTFGLANRSTEAADIYLIQGSAQQVWVFYTGRTATGYEVK
;
A
#
# COMPACT_ATOMS: atom_id res chain seq x y z
N MET A 1 7.83 -52.06 23.83
CA MET A 1 7.74 -51.91 22.36
C MET A 1 6.30 -51.52 22.09
N GLY A 2 5.88 -50.24 22.10
CA GLY A 2 6.26 -49.13 21.21
C GLY A 2 5.40 -49.23 19.94
N CYS A 3 4.50 -48.32 19.54
CA CYS A 3 4.23 -46.93 19.92
C CYS A 3 2.73 -46.62 19.73
N THR A 4 2.21 -45.72 20.58
CA THR A 4 0.89 -45.10 20.46
C THR A 4 0.87 -44.17 19.24
N GLN A 5 -0.13 -44.31 18.36
CA GLN A 5 -0.34 -43.43 17.23
C GLN A 5 -0.87 -42.08 17.75
N VAL A 6 -0.07 -41.03 17.57
CA VAL A 6 -0.47 -39.65 17.88
C VAL A 6 -1.39 -39.20 16.75
N THR A 7 -2.65 -38.90 17.06
CA THR A 7 -3.52 -38.12 16.16
C THR A 7 -2.93 -36.72 16.05
N GLU A 8 -2.38 -36.42 14.88
CA GLU A 8 -1.98 -35.07 14.52
C GLU A 8 -3.25 -34.21 14.49
N SER A 9 -3.31 -33.22 15.37
CA SER A 9 -4.32 -32.17 15.32
C SER A 9 -4.22 -31.48 13.96
N GLU A 10 -5.21 -31.73 13.10
CA GLU A 10 -5.44 -30.95 11.90
C GLU A 10 -5.62 -29.50 12.35
N ALA A 11 -4.56 -28.70 12.22
CA ALA A 11 -4.68 -27.26 12.33
C ALA A 11 -5.71 -26.85 11.27
N PRO A 12 -6.69 -25.97 11.59
CA PRO A 12 -7.61 -25.48 10.58
C PRO A 12 -6.77 -24.91 9.46
N ILE A 13 -6.87 -25.53 8.28
CA ILE A 13 -6.37 -24.96 7.05
C ILE A 13 -7.10 -23.62 6.98
N LEU A 14 -6.40 -22.54 7.33
CA LEU A 14 -6.82 -21.21 6.96
C LEU A 14 -6.92 -21.28 5.45
N GLU A 15 -8.15 -21.47 4.98
CA GLU A 15 -8.53 -21.21 3.60
C GLU A 15 -7.85 -19.88 3.26
N PRO A 16 -7.11 -19.79 2.13
CA PRO A 16 -6.54 -18.53 1.73
C PRO A 16 -7.71 -17.58 1.54
N ASP A 17 -7.94 -16.81 2.61
CA ASP A 17 -8.93 -15.79 2.77
C ASP A 17 -8.87 -14.99 1.48
N HIS A 18 -10.00 -15.00 0.79
CA HIS A 18 -10.29 -14.23 -0.40
C HIS A 18 -9.28 -13.08 -0.57
N PHE A 19 -8.23 -13.31 -1.37
CA PHE A 19 -7.53 -12.17 -1.95
C PHE A 19 -8.64 -11.43 -2.67
N PRO A 20 -9.01 -10.20 -2.27
CA PRO A 20 -10.00 -9.47 -3.04
C PRO A 20 -9.43 -9.42 -4.45
N GLN A 21 -10.11 -10.14 -5.34
CA GLN A 21 -9.83 -10.18 -6.75
C GLN A 21 -9.65 -8.74 -7.15
N SER A 22 -8.57 -8.45 -7.87
CA SER A 22 -8.22 -7.15 -8.40
C SER A 22 -9.46 -6.37 -8.81
N ASP A 23 -10.03 -5.64 -7.86
CA ASP A 23 -10.82 -4.50 -8.16
C ASP A 23 -9.81 -3.65 -8.91
N THR A 24 -10.07 -3.43 -10.18
CA THR A 24 -9.70 -2.18 -10.82
C THR A 24 -10.42 -1.07 -10.05
N VAL A 25 -10.06 -0.91 -8.77
CA VAL A 25 -10.17 0.33 -8.03
C VAL A 25 -9.54 1.31 -8.99
N ASN A 26 -10.23 2.41 -9.28
CA ASN A 26 -9.60 3.59 -9.85
C ASN A 26 -8.47 3.99 -8.90
N ARG A 27 -7.30 3.36 -9.05
CA ARG A 27 -6.11 3.57 -8.27
C ARG A 27 -5.50 4.86 -8.81
N GLY A 28 -5.91 5.97 -8.22
CA GLY A 28 -5.39 7.30 -8.42
C GLY A 28 -5.63 7.80 -9.83
N GLY A 29 -6.53 8.77 -9.99
CA GLY A 29 -6.39 9.69 -11.12
C GLY A 29 -5.00 10.33 -11.05
N MET A 30 -4.41 10.73 -12.19
CA MET A 30 -3.08 11.38 -12.22
C MET A 30 -2.96 12.42 -11.09
N GLY A 31 -2.20 12.09 -10.04
CA GLY A 31 -1.92 12.95 -8.91
C GLY A 31 -3.02 13.15 -7.87
N LEU A 32 -4.13 12.39 -7.90
CA LEU A 32 -5.23 12.48 -6.95
C LEU A 32 -5.36 11.19 -6.14
N LEU A 33 -5.27 11.30 -4.81
CA LEU A 33 -5.55 10.22 -3.86
C LEU A 33 -6.99 10.31 -3.37
N THR A 34 -7.74 9.24 -3.54
CA THR A 34 -9.01 9.04 -2.86
C THR A 34 -8.81 8.82 -1.35
N THR A 35 -9.88 8.90 -0.56
CA THR A 35 -9.83 8.62 0.89
C THR A 35 -9.38 7.19 1.19
N ALA A 36 -9.78 6.21 0.35
CA ALA A 36 -9.38 4.81 0.51
C ALA A 36 -7.88 4.61 0.25
N GLU A 37 -7.32 5.33 -0.72
CA GLU A 37 -5.89 5.27 -1.03
C GLU A 37 -5.06 5.98 0.01
N LEU A 38 -5.54 7.10 0.54
CA LEU A 38 -4.90 7.73 1.69
C LEU A 38 -4.83 6.76 2.88
N ALA A 39 -5.93 6.06 3.19
CA ALA A 39 -5.93 5.04 4.23
C ALA A 39 -4.95 3.89 3.93
N THR A 40 -4.86 3.47 2.67
CA THR A 40 -3.90 2.46 2.21
C THR A 40 -2.47 2.94 2.46
N LEU A 41 -2.12 4.15 2.03
CA LEU A 41 -0.81 4.76 2.24
C LEU A 41 -0.43 4.83 3.72
N GLN A 42 -1.37 5.23 4.57
CA GLN A 42 -1.18 5.32 6.02
C GLN A 42 -0.92 3.96 6.69
N SER A 43 -1.40 2.86 6.08
CA SER A 43 -1.23 1.49 6.59
C SER A 43 0.03 0.78 6.10
N LEU A 44 0.77 1.36 5.14
CA LEU A 44 1.95 0.72 4.58
C LEU A 44 3.07 0.57 5.62
N ALA A 45 3.74 -0.57 5.57
CA ALA A 45 4.98 -0.78 6.32
C ALA A 45 6.14 -0.12 5.59
N TRP A 46 6.65 0.99 6.10
CA TRP A 46 7.76 1.71 5.46
C TRP A 46 9.12 1.05 5.76
N PRO A 47 10.08 1.06 4.82
CA PRO A 47 10.05 1.72 3.51
C PRO A 47 9.32 0.92 2.41
N GLN A 48 8.93 1.61 1.35
CA GLN A 48 8.25 1.04 0.17
C GLN A 48 9.09 1.25 -1.10
N SER A 49 8.91 0.42 -2.13
CA SER A 49 9.62 0.62 -3.40
C SER A 49 8.93 1.67 -4.27
N TYR A 50 9.70 2.43 -5.06
CA TYR A 50 9.14 3.40 -6.01
C TYR A 50 8.16 2.78 -7.00
N LEU A 51 8.41 1.55 -7.43
CA LEU A 51 7.54 0.86 -8.38
C LEU A 51 6.21 0.47 -7.73
N ASP A 52 6.23 0.02 -6.48
CA ASP A 52 5.01 -0.32 -5.74
C ASP A 52 4.16 0.93 -5.47
N MET A 53 4.83 2.04 -5.10
CA MET A 53 4.16 3.33 -4.93
C MET A 53 3.45 3.76 -6.21
N LYS A 54 4.13 3.73 -7.36
CA LYS A 54 3.53 4.10 -8.64
C LYS A 54 2.47 3.11 -9.13
N GLY A 55 2.65 1.81 -8.89
CA GLY A 55 1.67 0.80 -9.24
C GLY A 55 0.40 0.87 -8.39
N THR A 56 0.51 1.38 -7.16
CA THR A 56 -0.60 1.46 -6.21
C THR A 56 -1.33 2.80 -6.28
N PHE A 57 -0.61 3.91 -6.37
CA PHE A 57 -1.18 5.27 -6.28
C PHE A 57 -1.11 6.06 -7.59
N GLY A 58 -0.53 5.48 -8.63
CA GLY A 58 -0.33 6.16 -9.91
C GLY A 58 0.77 7.21 -9.89
N LEU A 59 0.74 8.08 -10.89
CA LEU A 59 1.68 9.20 -11.01
C LEU A 59 1.30 10.34 -10.06
N ALA A 60 2.32 11.01 -9.52
CA ALA A 60 2.13 12.19 -8.68
C ALA A 60 1.57 13.38 -9.48
N ASN A 61 0.89 14.31 -8.79
CA ASN A 61 0.47 15.58 -9.37
C ASN A 61 1.68 16.46 -9.67
N ARG A 62 2.66 16.41 -8.77
CA ARG A 62 3.94 17.08 -8.91
C ARG A 62 5.02 16.19 -8.32
N SER A 63 6.18 16.16 -8.95
CA SER A 63 7.38 15.54 -8.38
C SER A 63 8.45 16.60 -8.14
N THR A 64 9.25 16.38 -7.11
CA THR A 64 10.46 17.12 -6.77
C THR A 64 11.64 16.14 -6.74
N GLU A 65 12.86 16.64 -6.49
CA GLU A 65 14.03 15.77 -6.38
C GLU A 65 13.94 14.77 -5.22
N ALA A 66 13.20 15.10 -4.16
CA ALA A 66 13.13 14.31 -2.93
C ALA A 66 11.74 13.75 -2.63
N ALA A 67 10.69 14.15 -3.35
CA ALA A 67 9.32 13.76 -3.04
C ALA A 67 8.37 13.76 -4.23
N ASP A 68 7.41 12.85 -4.20
CA ASP A 68 6.20 12.88 -5.01
C ASP A 68 5.05 13.50 -4.22
N ILE A 69 4.30 14.40 -4.85
CA ILE A 69 3.21 15.15 -4.23
C ILE A 69 1.90 14.75 -4.88
N TYR A 70 0.97 14.28 -4.07
CA TYR A 70 -0.39 13.90 -4.44
C TYR A 70 -1.39 14.86 -3.79
N LEU A 71 -2.51 15.11 -4.45
CA LEU A 71 -3.63 15.88 -3.91
C LEU A 71 -4.66 14.93 -3.31
N ILE A 72 -5.25 15.27 -2.16
CA ILE A 72 -6.33 14.45 -1.60
C ILE A 72 -7.66 14.88 -2.22
N GLN A 73 -8.38 13.95 -2.83
CA GLN A 73 -9.66 14.22 -3.48
C GLN A 73 -10.66 14.80 -2.47
N GLY A 74 -11.26 15.95 -2.83
CA GLY A 74 -12.23 16.64 -1.97
C GLY A 74 -11.60 17.36 -0.77
N SER A 75 -10.27 17.48 -0.70
CA SER A 75 -9.55 18.22 0.33
C SER A 75 -8.59 19.23 -0.31
N ALA A 76 -8.28 20.30 0.41
CA ALA A 76 -7.21 21.23 0.04
C ALA A 76 -5.82 20.70 0.43
N GLN A 77 -5.77 19.58 1.16
CA GLN A 77 -4.55 18.97 1.64
C GLN A 77 -3.85 18.13 0.56
N GLN A 78 -2.56 17.96 0.74
CA GLN A 78 -1.68 17.23 -0.15
C GLN A 78 -0.82 16.24 0.64
N VAL A 79 -0.43 15.16 -0.02
CA VAL A 79 0.43 14.13 0.54
C VAL A 79 1.77 14.17 -0.15
N TRP A 80 2.83 14.27 0.63
CA TRP A 80 4.20 14.24 0.18
C TRP A 80 4.77 12.87 0.51
N VAL A 81 5.15 12.10 -0.49
CA VAL A 81 5.86 10.82 -0.34
C VAL A 81 7.34 11.09 -0.59
N PHE A 82 8.19 10.85 0.42
CA PHE A 82 9.62 11.14 0.34
C PHE A 82 10.42 9.94 -0.16
N TYR A 83 11.49 10.22 -0.89
CA TYR A 83 12.36 9.19 -1.47
C TYR A 83 13.83 9.41 -1.15
N THR A 84 14.53 8.29 -0.94
CA THR A 84 15.99 8.22 -1.01
C THR A 84 16.34 7.27 -2.15
N GLY A 85 16.73 7.83 -3.30
CA GLY A 85 16.92 7.05 -4.53
C GLY A 85 15.59 6.49 -5.05
N ARG A 86 15.47 5.15 -5.14
CA ARG A 86 14.24 4.46 -5.58
C ARG A 86 13.42 3.89 -4.42
N THR A 87 13.70 4.31 -3.20
CA THR A 87 13.04 3.83 -1.99
C THR A 87 12.21 4.95 -1.40
N ALA A 88 10.90 4.75 -1.29
CA ALA A 88 10.00 5.63 -0.59
C ALA A 88 10.17 5.41 0.91
N THR A 89 10.57 6.44 1.65
CA THR A 89 10.99 6.32 3.05
C THR A 89 9.92 6.72 4.06
N GLY A 90 8.93 7.49 3.62
CA GLY A 90 7.79 7.91 4.44
C GLY A 90 6.87 8.85 3.67
N TYR A 91 5.85 9.35 4.37
CA TYR A 91 4.95 10.37 3.84
C TYR A 91 4.59 11.43 4.90
N GLU A 92 4.12 12.59 4.44
CA GLU A 92 3.58 13.66 5.27
C GLU A 92 2.33 14.25 4.61
N VAL A 93 1.29 14.53 5.41
CA VAL A 93 0.06 15.21 4.95
C VAL A 93 0.14 16.68 5.35
N LYS A 94 -0.05 17.59 4.39
CA LYS A 94 0.01 19.05 4.56
C LYS A 94 -1.28 19.72 4.13
#